data_AF-A0A9E1RPT0-F1
#
_entry.id   AF-A0A9E1RPT0-F1
#
_cell.length_a   1.000
_cell.length_b   1.000
_cell.length_c   1.000
_cell.angle_alpha   90.00
_cell.angle_beta   90.00
_cell.angle_gamma   90.00
#
_symmetry.space_group_name_H-M   'P 1'
#
loop_
_entity.id
_entity.type
_entity.pdbx_description
1 polymer ?
#
loop_
_entity_poly.entity_id
_entity_poly.type
_entity_poly.pdbx_seq_one_letter_code
_entity_poly.pdbx_strand_id
1 'polypeptide(L)'
;MSMSMLGAETGQLETLAAQLTHTGVEIDQVQSQTQTTADTVVAEMEASFRQALQSIEHSMHQLRGTVDAAHNQLADTTWTGANAASFQAGYGDFNGAMATFEAAVGDAYVQFDGQMRSMGETISAFQVQVTSSMQQAHVSTDSMQRAVVQQQANLESAMNTGLSFG
;
A
#
# COMPACT_ATOMS: atom_id res chain seq x y z
N MET A 1 32.24 47.47 -13.23
CA MET A 1 32.09 46.01 -13.44
C MET A 1 31.57 45.26 -12.20
N SER A 2 31.92 45.66 -10.97
CA SER A 2 31.45 45.00 -9.73
C SER A 2 29.92 44.98 -9.52
N MET A 3 29.20 46.08 -9.81
CA MET A 3 27.74 46.13 -9.61
C MET A 3 26.95 45.23 -10.57
N SER A 4 27.42 45.07 -11.81
CA SER A 4 26.75 44.20 -12.79
C SER A 4 26.91 42.71 -12.45
N MET A 5 27.99 42.34 -11.75
CA MET A 5 28.21 40.99 -11.23
C MET A 5 27.33 40.74 -10.00
N LEU A 6 27.23 41.70 -9.08
CA LEU A 6 26.38 41.62 -7.89
C LEU A 6 24.88 41.54 -8.22
N GLY A 7 24.39 42.28 -9.22
CA GLY A 7 23.00 42.17 -9.69
C GLY A 7 22.68 40.82 -10.36
N ALA A 8 23.66 40.20 -11.02
CA ALA A 8 23.51 38.85 -11.56
C ALA A 8 23.49 37.79 -10.44
N GLU A 9 24.27 37.99 -9.36
CA GLU A 9 24.27 37.14 -8.17
C GLU A 9 22.93 37.23 -7.40
N THR A 10 22.33 38.41 -7.25
CA THR A 10 21.01 38.55 -6.59
C THR A 10 19.90 37.85 -7.38
N GLY A 11 19.90 37.93 -8.72
CA GLY A 11 18.91 37.21 -9.55
C GLY A 11 19.08 35.68 -9.52
N GLN A 12 20.30 35.19 -9.37
CA GLN A 12 20.56 33.75 -9.16
C GLN A 12 20.05 33.27 -7.80
N LEU A 13 20.17 34.08 -6.74
CA LEU A 13 19.63 33.75 -5.41
C LEU A 13 18.10 33.74 -5.39
N GLU A 14 17.44 34.65 -6.10
CA GLU A 14 15.97 34.64 -6.26
C GLU A 14 15.51 33.35 -6.97
N THR A 15 16.20 32.96 -8.03
CA THR A 15 15.93 31.70 -8.76
C THR A 15 16.11 30.48 -7.84
N LEU A 16 17.17 30.47 -7.03
CA LEU A 16 17.44 29.40 -6.07
C LEU A 16 16.36 29.33 -4.97
N ALA A 17 15.90 30.47 -4.44
CA ALA A 17 14.83 30.51 -3.44
C ALA A 17 13.49 29.99 -4.01
N ALA A 18 13.18 30.33 -5.27
CA ALA A 18 12.01 29.80 -5.97
C ALA A 18 12.12 28.28 -6.16
N GLN A 19 13.30 27.78 -6.52
CA GLN A 19 13.54 26.35 -6.69
C GLN A 19 13.42 25.57 -5.36
N LEU A 20 13.92 26.13 -4.25
CA LEU A 20 13.74 25.53 -2.91
C LEU A 20 12.27 25.51 -2.48
N THR A 21 11.50 26.55 -2.80
CA THR A 21 10.04 26.58 -2.56
C THR A 21 9.34 25.47 -3.35
N HIS A 22 9.73 25.27 -4.61
CA HIS A 22 9.20 24.19 -5.43
C HIS A 22 9.54 22.81 -4.85
N THR A 23 10.79 22.60 -4.39
CA THR A 23 11.20 21.36 -3.73
C THR A 23 10.38 21.06 -2.47
N GLY A 24 9.98 22.07 -1.69
CA GLY A 24 9.06 21.86 -0.55
C GLY A 24 7.72 21.27 -0.98
N VAL A 25 7.13 21.78 -2.06
CA VAL A 25 5.87 21.25 -2.63
C VAL A 25 6.04 19.82 -3.15
N GLU A 26 7.17 19.51 -3.79
CA GLU A 26 7.46 18.15 -4.26
C GLU A 26 7.60 17.15 -3.10
N ILE A 27 8.20 17.56 -1.97
CA ILE A 27 8.29 16.74 -0.75
C ILE A 27 6.90 16.37 -0.24
N ASP A 28 6.00 17.35 -0.14
CA ASP A 28 4.60 17.12 0.29
C ASP A 28 3.87 16.17 -0.67
N GLN A 29 4.11 16.33 -1.97
CA GLN A 29 3.50 15.48 -3.00
C GLN A 29 4.00 14.04 -2.90
N VAL A 30 5.31 13.83 -2.72
CA VAL A 30 5.90 12.50 -2.52
C VAL A 30 5.36 11.85 -1.25
N GLN A 31 5.20 12.60 -0.15
CA GLN A 31 4.62 12.09 1.08
C GLN A 31 3.18 11.60 0.84
N SER A 32 2.34 12.44 0.23
CA SER A 32 0.93 12.11 -0.08
C SER A 32 0.80 10.90 -1.01
N GLN A 33 1.64 10.85 -2.05
CA GLN A 33 1.64 9.74 -3.00
C GLN A 33 2.09 8.44 -2.34
N THR A 34 3.12 8.49 -1.49
CA THR A 34 3.60 7.30 -0.76
C THR A 34 2.52 6.75 0.17
N GLN A 35 1.79 7.63 0.87
CA GLN A 35 0.70 7.21 1.75
C GLN A 35 -0.44 6.57 0.95
N THR A 36 -0.85 7.21 -0.15
CA THR A 36 -1.88 6.67 -1.04
C THR A 36 -1.51 5.30 -1.59
N THR A 37 -0.28 5.14 -2.10
CA THR A 37 0.19 3.85 -2.64
C THR A 37 0.20 2.76 -1.57
N ALA A 38 0.67 3.07 -0.37
CA ALA A 38 0.66 2.14 0.75
C ALA A 38 -0.76 1.67 1.11
N ASP A 39 -1.72 2.59 1.21
CA ASP A 39 -3.11 2.27 1.52
C ASP A 39 -3.77 1.44 0.40
N THR A 40 -3.48 1.77 -0.86
CA THR A 40 -3.97 0.99 -2.03
C THR A 40 -3.48 -0.45 -1.99
N VAL A 41 -2.19 -0.68 -1.71
CA VAL A 41 -1.63 -2.04 -1.66
C VAL A 41 -2.32 -2.89 -0.60
N VAL A 42 -2.55 -2.33 0.60
CA VAL A 42 -3.27 -3.05 1.67
C VAL A 42 -4.68 -3.41 1.24
N ALA A 43 -5.42 -2.45 0.68
CA ALA A 43 -6.80 -2.65 0.26
C ALA A 43 -6.93 -3.68 -0.88
N GLU A 44 -6.05 -3.62 -1.88
CA GLU A 44 -6.04 -4.57 -3.01
C GLU A 44 -5.70 -5.99 -2.57
N MET A 45 -4.75 -6.14 -1.64
CA MET A 45 -4.39 -7.46 -1.10
C MET A 45 -5.54 -8.06 -0.28
N GLU A 46 -6.20 -7.26 0.56
CA GLU A 46 -7.37 -7.70 1.33
C GLU A 46 -8.51 -8.14 0.42
N ALA A 47 -8.82 -7.35 -0.61
CA ALA A 47 -9.89 -7.63 -1.56
C ALA A 47 -9.60 -8.90 -2.37
N SER A 48 -8.38 -9.03 -2.90
CA SER A 48 -7.97 -10.17 -3.72
C SER A 48 -8.07 -11.49 -2.97
N PHE A 49 -7.65 -11.50 -1.70
CA PHE A 49 -7.72 -12.71 -0.90
C PHE A 49 -9.15 -13.09 -0.52
N ARG A 50 -9.95 -12.10 -0.09
CA ARG A 50 -11.37 -12.33 0.19
C ARG A 50 -12.08 -12.94 -1.02
N GLN A 51 -11.81 -12.42 -2.22
CA GLN A 51 -12.36 -12.96 -3.46
C GLN A 51 -11.90 -14.40 -3.72
N ALA A 52 -10.61 -14.70 -3.54
CA ALA A 52 -10.08 -16.04 -3.72
C ALA A 52 -10.75 -17.06 -2.78
N LEU A 53 -10.92 -16.69 -1.51
CA LEU A 53 -11.58 -17.53 -0.50
C LEU A 53 -13.03 -17.82 -0.88
N GLN A 54 -13.80 -16.78 -1.19
CA GLN A 54 -15.20 -16.92 -1.60
C GLN A 54 -15.35 -17.81 -2.84
N SER A 55 -14.42 -17.71 -3.80
CA SER A 55 -14.41 -18.57 -4.98
C SER A 55 -14.17 -20.04 -4.62
N ILE A 56 -13.23 -20.32 -3.70
CA ILE A 56 -12.93 -21.68 -3.24
C ILE A 56 -14.14 -22.27 -2.52
N GLU A 57 -14.72 -21.54 -1.56
CA GLU A 57 -15.91 -21.96 -0.81
C GLU A 57 -17.09 -22.25 -1.77
N HIS A 58 -17.29 -21.40 -2.76
CA HIS A 58 -18.34 -21.60 -3.76
C HIS A 58 -18.13 -22.88 -4.57
N SER A 59 -16.94 -23.09 -5.12
CA SER A 59 -16.62 -24.32 -5.87
C SER A 59 -16.78 -25.58 -5.02
N MET A 60 -16.42 -25.51 -3.74
CA MET A 60 -16.61 -26.61 -2.80
C MET A 60 -18.07 -26.92 -2.54
N HIS A 61 -18.90 -25.91 -2.30
CA HIS A 61 -20.34 -26.10 -2.14
C HIS A 61 -21.00 -26.69 -3.38
N GLN A 62 -20.58 -26.28 -4.59
CA GLN A 62 -21.06 -26.87 -5.83
C GLN A 62 -20.67 -28.35 -5.96
N LEU A 63 -19.44 -28.70 -5.61
CA LEU A 63 -18.96 -30.09 -5.67
C LEU A 63 -19.72 -30.97 -4.67
N ARG A 64 -19.91 -30.50 -3.43
CA ARG A 64 -20.70 -31.19 -2.41
C ARG A 64 -22.14 -31.41 -2.85
N GLY A 65 -22.79 -30.36 -3.37
CA GLY A 65 -24.16 -30.46 -3.89
C GLY A 65 -24.30 -31.47 -5.03
N THR A 66 -23.30 -31.58 -5.90
CA THR A 66 -23.29 -32.58 -6.99
C THR A 66 -23.25 -34.01 -6.46
N VAL A 67 -22.41 -34.27 -5.47
CA VAL A 67 -22.26 -35.60 -4.87
C VAL A 67 -23.47 -35.96 -3.99
N ASP A 68 -24.04 -35.00 -3.26
CA ASP A 68 -25.28 -35.17 -2.50
C ASP A 68 -26.46 -35.49 -3.42
N ALA A 69 -26.57 -34.81 -4.55
CA ALA A 69 -27.60 -35.12 -5.54
C ALA A 69 -27.46 -36.55 -6.10
N ALA A 70 -26.23 -36.98 -6.40
CA ALA A 70 -25.96 -38.35 -6.85
C ALA A 70 -26.30 -39.40 -5.77
N HIS A 71 -25.96 -39.12 -4.51
CA HIS A 71 -26.31 -39.99 -3.38
C HIS A 71 -27.83 -40.07 -3.17
N ASN A 72 -28.55 -38.94 -3.28
CA ASN A 72 -30.00 -38.93 -3.11
C ASN A 72 -30.73 -39.64 -4.24
N GLN A 73 -30.28 -39.52 -5.50
CA GLN A 73 -30.83 -40.29 -6.62
C GLN A 73 -30.74 -41.79 -6.38
N LEU A 74 -29.70 -42.23 -5.68
CA LEU A 74 -29.49 -43.63 -5.31
C LEU A 74 -30.60 -44.16 -4.40
N ALA A 75 -31.10 -43.34 -3.48
CA ALA A 75 -32.20 -43.69 -2.59
C ALA A 75 -33.52 -43.96 -3.33
N ASP A 76 -33.69 -43.37 -4.52
CA ASP A 76 -34.85 -43.59 -5.40
C ASP A 76 -34.69 -44.82 -6.32
N THR A 77 -33.57 -45.54 -6.23
CA THR A 77 -33.30 -46.75 -7.02
C THR A 77 -33.37 -48.02 -6.18
N THR A 78 -33.67 -49.16 -6.81
CA THR A 78 -33.57 -50.51 -6.20
C THR A 78 -32.13 -51.05 -6.14
N TRP A 79 -31.13 -50.16 -6.17
CA TRP A 79 -29.73 -50.54 -6.28
C TRP A 79 -29.23 -51.15 -4.96
N THR A 80 -28.83 -52.42 -5.00
CA THR A 80 -28.46 -53.23 -3.83
C THR A 80 -27.18 -54.04 -4.08
N GLY A 81 -26.63 -54.64 -3.03
CA GLY A 81 -25.45 -55.50 -3.11
C GLY A 81 -24.11 -54.74 -3.05
N ALA A 82 -23.04 -55.39 -3.49
CA ALA A 82 -21.66 -54.92 -3.29
C ALA A 82 -21.39 -53.53 -3.91
N ASN A 83 -22.02 -53.22 -5.05
CA ASN A 83 -21.86 -51.92 -5.71
C ASN A 83 -22.49 -50.78 -4.91
N ALA A 84 -23.67 -51.00 -4.33
CA ALA A 84 -24.34 -50.02 -3.47
C ALA A 84 -23.51 -49.76 -2.19
N ALA A 85 -22.98 -50.82 -1.57
CA ALA A 85 -22.08 -50.69 -0.41
C ALA A 85 -20.80 -49.91 -0.76
N SER A 86 -20.21 -50.16 -1.94
CA SER A 86 -19.02 -49.45 -2.41
C SER A 86 -19.29 -47.97 -2.65
N PHE A 87 -20.46 -47.63 -3.22
CA PHE A 87 -20.86 -46.23 -3.37
C PHE A 87 -21.04 -45.56 -2.02
N GLN A 88 -21.72 -46.20 -1.06
CA GLN A 88 -21.97 -45.64 0.26
C GLN A 88 -20.65 -45.37 1.02
N ALA A 89 -19.69 -46.28 0.91
CA ALA A 89 -18.35 -46.10 1.45
C ALA A 89 -17.64 -44.91 0.76
N GLY A 90 -17.64 -44.86 -0.57
CA GLY A 90 -17.03 -43.76 -1.32
C GLY A 90 -17.68 -42.39 -1.04
N TYR A 91 -18.99 -42.34 -0.82
CA TYR A 91 -19.69 -41.13 -0.37
C TYR A 91 -19.24 -40.69 1.03
N GLY A 92 -19.05 -41.65 1.95
CA GLY A 92 -18.47 -41.40 3.26
C GLY A 92 -17.05 -40.84 3.19
N ASP A 93 -16.19 -41.47 2.38
CA ASP A 93 -14.81 -41.02 2.15
C ASP A 93 -14.77 -39.62 1.53
N PHE A 94 -15.64 -39.34 0.56
CA PHE A 94 -15.80 -38.02 -0.03
C PHE A 94 -16.17 -36.97 1.02
N ASN A 95 -17.17 -37.24 1.86
CA ASN A 95 -17.57 -36.32 2.93
C ASN A 95 -16.44 -36.08 3.94
N GLY A 96 -15.67 -37.13 4.29
CA GLY A 96 -14.49 -36.99 5.13
C GLY A 96 -13.42 -36.09 4.51
N ALA A 97 -13.15 -36.26 3.21
CA ALA A 97 -12.22 -35.42 2.47
C ALA A 97 -12.70 -33.97 2.38
N MET A 98 -13.99 -33.74 2.13
CA MET A 98 -14.60 -32.40 2.11
C MET A 98 -14.47 -31.71 3.46
N ALA A 99 -14.78 -32.38 4.57
CA ALA A 99 -14.64 -31.81 5.91
C ALA A 99 -13.18 -31.46 6.24
N THR A 100 -12.23 -32.32 5.84
CA THR A 100 -10.79 -32.05 6.00
C THR A 100 -10.35 -30.83 5.19
N PHE A 101 -10.85 -30.69 3.96
CA PHE A 101 -10.58 -29.54 3.13
C PHE A 101 -11.17 -28.24 3.71
N GLU A 102 -12.42 -28.27 4.16
CA GLU A 102 -13.09 -27.13 4.81
C GLU A 102 -12.29 -26.64 6.02
N ALA A 103 -11.78 -27.56 6.86
CA ALA A 103 -10.89 -27.23 7.96
C ALA A 103 -9.58 -26.58 7.48
N ALA A 104 -8.92 -27.15 6.46
CA ALA A 104 -7.69 -26.61 5.92
C ALA A 104 -7.86 -25.20 5.31
N VAL A 105 -9.01 -24.94 4.66
CA VAL A 105 -9.34 -23.60 4.15
C VAL A 105 -9.59 -22.62 5.30
N GLY A 106 -10.28 -23.04 6.36
CA GLY A 106 -10.48 -22.24 7.56
C GLY A 106 -9.15 -21.87 8.24
N ASP A 107 -8.24 -22.83 8.37
CA ASP A 107 -6.90 -22.60 8.92
C ASP A 107 -6.08 -21.63 8.05
N ALA A 108 -6.14 -21.81 6.73
CA ALA A 108 -5.48 -20.91 5.78
C ALA A 108 -6.02 -19.48 5.88
N TYR A 109 -7.33 -19.32 6.09
CA TYR A 109 -7.95 -18.00 6.30
C TYR A 109 -7.40 -17.31 7.55
N VAL A 110 -7.34 -18.01 8.67
CA VAL A 110 -6.81 -17.46 9.94
C VAL A 110 -5.33 -17.07 9.78
N GLN A 111 -4.54 -17.90 9.11
CA GLN A 111 -3.13 -17.59 8.84
C GLN A 111 -2.98 -16.35 7.98
N PHE A 112 -3.79 -16.23 6.92
CA PHE A 112 -3.73 -15.06 6.05
C PHE A 112 -4.21 -13.78 6.74
N ASP A 113 -5.28 -13.82 7.53
CA ASP A 113 -5.73 -12.68 8.35
C ASP A 113 -4.61 -12.20 9.28
N GLY A 114 -3.88 -13.14 9.91
CA GLY A 114 -2.70 -12.83 10.71
C GLY A 114 -1.58 -12.17 9.90
N GLN A 115 -1.28 -12.68 8.71
CA GLN A 115 -0.27 -12.11 7.81
C GLN A 115 -0.66 -10.71 7.32
N MET A 116 -1.92 -10.49 6.98
CA MET A 116 -2.44 -9.18 6.57
C MET A 116 -2.31 -8.13 7.67
N ARG A 117 -2.60 -8.50 8.92
CA ARG A 117 -2.41 -7.59 10.07
C ARG A 117 -0.94 -7.21 10.24
N SER A 118 -0.04 -8.20 10.19
CA SER A 118 1.41 -7.96 10.29
C SER A 118 1.94 -7.09 9.15
N MET A 119 1.41 -7.28 7.93
CA MET A 119 1.74 -6.44 6.80
C MET A 119 1.22 -5.01 6.97
N GLY A 120 -0.02 -4.85 7.46
CA GLY A 120 -0.59 -3.54 7.80
C GLY A 120 0.23 -2.79 8.84
N GLU A 121 0.71 -3.49 9.89
CA GLU A 121 1.63 -2.93 10.89
C GLU A 121 2.95 -2.47 10.26
N THR A 122 3.53 -3.29 9.37
CA THR A 122 4.79 -2.98 8.67
C THR A 122 4.63 -1.75 7.77
N ILE A 123 3.52 -1.66 7.04
CA ILE A 123 3.20 -0.53 6.17
C ILE A 123 2.98 0.73 7.00
N SER A 124 2.27 0.64 8.13
CA SER A 124 2.08 1.77 9.04
C SER A 124 3.42 2.27 9.60
N ALA A 125 4.31 1.38 10.02
CA ALA A 125 5.66 1.74 10.48
C ALA A 125 6.47 2.44 9.38
N PHE A 126 6.40 1.94 8.15
CA PHE A 126 7.03 2.57 6.98
C PHE A 126 6.46 3.97 6.71
N GLN A 127 5.14 4.14 6.74
CA GLN A 127 4.49 5.45 6.58
C GLN A 127 4.95 6.47 7.63
N VAL A 128 5.10 6.04 8.89
CA VAL A 128 5.64 6.89 9.96
C VAL A 128 7.09 7.30 9.66
N GLN A 129 7.93 6.37 9.21
CA GLN A 129 9.32 6.65 8.87
C GLN A 129 9.44 7.61 7.68
N VAL A 130 8.64 7.41 6.63
CA VAL A 130 8.59 8.31 5.46
C VAL A 130 8.15 9.70 5.90
N THR A 131 7.06 9.79 6.66
CA THR A 131 6.56 11.08 7.18
C THR A 131 7.63 11.81 7.97
N SER A 132 8.33 11.13 8.87
CA SER A 132 9.41 11.73 9.64
C SER A 132 10.56 12.22 8.76
N SER A 133 10.96 11.42 7.76
CA SER A 133 12.04 11.79 6.83
C SER A 133 11.66 12.98 5.95
N MET A 134 10.42 13.03 5.47
CA MET A 134 9.90 14.13 4.66
C MET A 134 9.75 15.42 5.47
N GLN A 135 9.31 15.34 6.73
CA GLN A 135 9.31 16.49 7.64
C GLN A 135 10.71 17.06 7.87
N GLN A 136 11.72 16.19 8.06
CA GLN A 136 13.11 16.63 8.19
C GLN A 136 13.61 17.30 6.90
N ALA A 137 13.28 16.73 5.73
CA ALA A 137 13.60 17.32 4.44
C ALA A 137 12.95 18.69 4.27
N HIS A 138 11.67 18.84 4.63
CA HIS A 138 10.95 20.11 4.57
C HIS A 138 11.60 21.18 5.46
N VAL A 139 11.88 20.84 6.73
CA VAL A 139 12.56 21.77 7.66
C VAL A 139 13.93 22.19 7.13
N SER A 140 14.68 21.25 6.52
CA SER A 140 15.97 21.54 5.90
C SER A 140 15.81 22.49 4.70
N THR A 141 14.83 22.24 3.83
CA THR A 141 14.52 23.08 2.67
C THR A 141 14.11 24.49 3.09
N ASP A 142 13.26 24.65 4.11
CA ASP A 142 12.89 25.94 4.67
C ASP A 142 14.08 26.69 5.27
N SER A 143 15.01 25.96 5.91
CA SER A 143 16.23 26.55 6.45
C SER A 143 17.14 27.06 5.34
N MET A 144 17.30 26.29 4.26
CA MET A 144 18.08 26.70 3.08
C MET A 144 17.43 27.92 2.41
N GLN A 145 16.12 27.92 2.25
CA GLN A 145 15.38 29.02 1.63
C GLN A 145 15.54 30.33 2.42
N ARG A 146 15.41 30.27 3.76
CA ARG A 146 15.68 31.41 4.65
C ARG A 146 17.12 31.92 4.55
N ALA A 147 18.10 31.03 4.46
CA ALA A 147 19.50 31.43 4.31
C ALA A 147 19.75 32.15 2.97
N VAL A 148 19.16 31.67 1.87
CA VAL A 148 19.26 32.29 0.55
C VAL A 148 18.61 33.68 0.53
N VAL A 149 17.39 33.80 1.09
CA VAL A 149 16.68 35.09 1.19
C VAL A 149 17.46 36.09 2.05
N GLN A 150 18.03 35.65 3.18
CA GLN A 150 18.84 36.51 4.02
C GLN A 150 20.12 36.96 3.30
N GLN A 151 20.77 36.08 2.54
CA GLN A 151 21.95 36.43 1.76
C GLN A 151 21.62 37.44 0.66
N GLN A 152 20.48 37.28 -0.01
CA GLN A 152 19.98 38.25 -0.99
C GLN A 152 19.77 39.63 -0.33
N ALA A 153 19.06 39.69 0.79
CA ALA A 153 18.81 40.94 1.50
C ALA A 153 20.11 41.64 1.94
N ASN A 154 21.12 40.87 2.38
CA ASN A 154 22.44 41.41 2.73
C ASN A 154 23.14 42.03 1.50
N LEU A 155 23.08 41.38 0.34
CA LEU A 155 23.67 41.89 -0.90
C LEU A 155 22.95 43.15 -1.40
N GLU A 156 21.62 43.19 -1.33
CA GLU A 156 20.82 44.37 -1.68
C GLU A 156 21.11 45.56 -0.75
N SER A 157 21.24 45.31 0.56
CA SER A 157 21.61 46.34 1.53
C SER A 157 23.02 46.88 1.29
N ALA A 158 23.99 46.00 0.98
CA ALA A 158 25.35 46.39 0.64
C ALA A 158 25.42 47.20 -0.67
N MET A 159 24.61 46.88 -1.67
CA MET A 159 24.48 47.70 -2.89
C MET A 159 23.94 49.10 -2.56
N ASN A 160 22.85 49.18 -1.79
CA ASN A 160 22.20 50.46 -1.48
C ASN A 160 23.06 51.38 -0.60
N THR A 161 23.84 50.82 0.32
CA THR A 161 24.79 51.58 1.16
C THR A 161 26.08 51.92 0.42
N GLY A 162 26.58 51.06 -0.46
CA GLY A 162 27.71 51.36 -1.35
C GLY A 162 27.42 52.47 -2.37
N LEU A 163 26.15 52.63 -2.77
CA LEU A 163 25.67 53.72 -3.62
C LEU A 163 25.49 55.06 -2.88
N SER A 164 25.33 55.08 -1.55
CA SER A 164 25.09 56.32 -0.78
C SER A 164 26.37 57.07 -0.39
N PHE A 165 27.55 56.49 -0.62
CA PHE A 165 28.86 57.10 -0.34
C PHE A 165 29.72 57.33 -1.60
N GLY A 166 29.12 57.25 -2.79
CA GLY A 166 29.75 57.54 -4.09
C GLY A 166 29.36 58.89 -4.65
#